data_AF-A0A6P2G7F1-F1
#
_entry.id   AF-A0A6P2G7F1-F1
#
_cell.length_a   1.000
_cell.length_b   1.000
_cell.length_c   1.000
_cell.angle_alpha   90.00
_cell.angle_beta   90.00
_cell.angle_gamma   90.00
#
_symmetry.space_group_name_H-M   'P 1'
#
loop_
_entity.id
_entity.type
_entity.pdbx_description
1 polymer ?
#
loop_
_entity_poly.entity_id
_entity_poly.type
_entity_poly.pdbx_seq_one_letter_code
_entity_poly.pdbx_strand_id
1 'polypeptide(L)'
;MELTQLGAHVAQSGIGERQKHAQGLMYGMADILEYVSGGVCYDAAAFVRYLLAGHTIITPAMLLDTIGQNWRPRFNFAAGTPWDGQSSIPAGTAVGFSRGGSVFHAAISVGGSRIRGINGGRLGSGWMYAVDLARALPRNDDGTFSYDRTSIQVHLSRL
;
A
#
# COMPACT_ATOMS: atom_id res chain seq x y z
N MET A 1 8.07 -10.36 -7.16
CA MET A 1 7.99 -10.39 -5.68
C MET A 1 8.09 -11.82 -5.21
N GLU A 2 8.48 -12.04 -3.96
CA GLU A 2 8.52 -13.39 -3.39
C GLU A 2 7.17 -13.72 -2.75
N LEU A 3 6.40 -14.57 -3.43
CA LEU A 3 5.12 -15.07 -2.93
C LEU A 3 5.35 -16.34 -2.10
N THR A 4 4.63 -16.47 -1.00
CA THR A 4 4.53 -17.73 -0.27
C THR A 4 3.69 -18.73 -1.06
N GLN A 5 3.62 -19.98 -0.60
CA GLN A 5 2.72 -20.98 -1.17
C GLN A 5 1.26 -20.52 -1.14
N LEU A 6 0.82 -19.91 -0.02
CA LEU A 6 -0.53 -19.36 0.10
C LEU A 6 -0.73 -18.18 -0.85
N GLY A 7 0.23 -17.24 -0.92
CA GLY A 7 0.19 -16.10 -1.82
C GLY A 7 0.05 -16.52 -3.28
N ALA A 8 0.84 -17.50 -3.72
CA ALA A 8 0.79 -18.05 -5.07
C ALA A 8 -0.55 -18.76 -5.36
N HIS A 9 -1.07 -19.54 -4.40
CA HIS A 9 -2.36 -20.22 -4.54
C HIS A 9 -3.52 -19.22 -4.67
N VAL A 10 -3.59 -18.24 -3.77
CA VAL A 10 -4.63 -17.22 -3.79
C VAL A 10 -4.52 -16.35 -5.05
N ALA A 11 -3.31 -16.04 -5.50
CA ALA A 11 -3.13 -15.26 -6.73
C ALA A 11 -3.73 -15.94 -7.97
N GLN A 12 -3.74 -17.27 -8.02
CA GLN A 12 -4.31 -18.05 -9.12
C GLN A 12 -5.82 -18.30 -8.98
N SER A 13 -6.42 -17.89 -7.86
CA SER A 13 -7.83 -18.11 -7.58
C SER A 13 -8.74 -17.11 -8.32
N GLY A 14 -10.04 -17.43 -8.38
CA GLY A 14 -11.04 -16.54 -8.95
C GLY A 14 -11.14 -15.19 -8.21
N ILE A 15 -11.69 -14.18 -8.87
CA ILE A 15 -11.78 -12.81 -8.32
C ILE A 15 -12.50 -12.76 -6.95
N GLY A 16 -13.57 -13.53 -6.77
CA GLY A 16 -14.31 -13.56 -5.51
C GLY A 16 -13.46 -14.05 -4.34
N GLU A 17 -12.62 -15.07 -4.57
CA GLU A 17 -11.74 -15.60 -3.51
C GLU A 17 -10.62 -14.61 -3.19
N ARG A 18 -9.98 -14.05 -4.23
CA ARG A 18 -8.97 -13.00 -4.04
C ARG A 18 -9.52 -11.81 -3.24
N GLN A 19 -10.73 -11.37 -3.52
CA GLN A 19 -11.35 -10.26 -2.80
C GLN A 19 -11.63 -10.58 -1.33
N LYS A 20 -12.01 -11.82 -0.98
CA LYS A 20 -12.13 -12.23 0.44
C LYS A 20 -10.79 -12.11 1.17
N HIS A 21 -9.72 -12.59 0.56
CA HIS A 21 -8.38 -12.46 1.14
C HIS A 21 -7.94 -10.99 1.24
N ALA A 22 -8.21 -10.17 0.21
CA ALA A 22 -7.93 -8.74 0.27
C ALA A 22 -8.69 -8.04 1.40
N GLN A 23 -9.96 -8.38 1.60
CA GLN A 23 -10.75 -7.86 2.73
C GLN A 23 -10.17 -8.32 4.06
N GLY A 24 -9.79 -9.58 4.20
CA GLY A 24 -9.09 -10.08 5.39
C GLY A 24 -7.83 -9.28 5.71
N LEU A 25 -7.00 -9.04 4.70
CA LEU A 25 -5.79 -8.22 4.82
C LEU A 25 -6.11 -6.77 5.18
N MET A 26 -7.11 -6.14 4.56
CA MET A 26 -7.49 -4.75 4.84
C MET A 26 -8.16 -4.57 6.22
N TYR A 27 -8.93 -5.55 6.69
CA TYR A 27 -9.57 -5.49 8.00
C TYR A 27 -8.68 -6.01 9.13
N GLY A 28 -7.50 -6.56 8.83
CA GLY A 28 -6.54 -7.06 9.82
C GLY A 28 -6.91 -8.41 10.40
N MET A 29 -7.63 -9.22 9.63
CA MET A 29 -7.94 -10.61 9.94
C MET A 29 -6.87 -11.58 9.42
N ALA A 30 -5.93 -11.10 8.61
CA ALA A 30 -4.81 -11.85 8.08
C ALA A 30 -3.55 -10.98 8.00
N ASP A 31 -2.37 -11.58 8.15
CA ASP A 31 -1.10 -10.89 7.95
C ASP A 31 -0.65 -11.03 6.49
N ILE A 32 -0.16 -9.94 5.89
CA ILE A 32 0.37 -9.97 4.52
C ILE A 32 1.60 -10.85 4.40
N LEU A 33 2.35 -11.04 5.48
CA LEU A 33 3.55 -11.88 5.47
C LEU A 33 3.21 -13.37 5.25
N GLU A 34 1.96 -13.78 5.46
CA GLU A 34 1.48 -15.10 5.07
C GLU A 34 1.38 -15.27 3.54
N TYR A 35 1.39 -14.17 2.77
CA TYR A 35 1.23 -14.14 1.31
C TYR A 35 2.49 -13.69 0.57
N VAL A 36 3.23 -12.73 1.14
CA VAL A 36 4.43 -12.13 0.56
C VAL A 36 5.57 -12.20 1.57
N SER A 37 6.58 -13.05 1.33
CA SER A 37 7.62 -13.37 2.33
C SER A 37 8.69 -12.27 2.49
N GLY A 38 8.91 -11.46 1.47
CA GLY A 38 10.04 -10.51 1.44
C GLY A 38 9.96 -9.34 2.42
N GLY A 39 8.82 -9.12 3.09
CA GLY A 39 8.68 -7.99 4.03
C GLY A 39 8.79 -6.61 3.38
N VAL A 40 8.61 -6.52 2.06
CA VAL A 40 8.77 -5.28 1.29
C VAL A 40 7.43 -4.57 1.10
N CYS A 41 7.33 -3.32 1.57
CA CYS A 41 6.10 -2.52 1.52
C CYS A 41 5.46 -2.40 0.13
N TYR A 42 6.27 -2.18 -0.91
CA TYR A 42 5.77 -2.09 -2.28
C TYR A 42 5.13 -3.39 -2.76
N ASP A 43 5.76 -4.53 -2.46
CA ASP A 43 5.25 -5.85 -2.87
C ASP A 43 3.95 -6.16 -2.13
N ALA A 44 3.89 -5.90 -0.83
CA ALA A 44 2.68 -6.02 -0.01
C ALA A 44 1.52 -5.18 -0.57
N ALA A 45 1.77 -3.91 -0.88
CA ALA A 45 0.76 -3.04 -1.47
C ALA A 45 0.30 -3.52 -2.84
N ALA A 46 1.24 -3.97 -3.69
CA ALA A 46 0.95 -4.43 -5.05
C ALA A 46 0.10 -5.72 -5.01
N PHE A 47 0.43 -6.64 -4.10
CA PHE A 47 -0.33 -7.87 -3.93
C PHE A 47 -1.78 -7.60 -3.55
N VAL A 48 -2.05 -6.71 -2.60
CA VAL A 48 -3.43 -6.36 -2.21
C VAL A 48 -4.18 -5.65 -3.34
N ARG A 49 -3.53 -4.71 -4.07
CA ARG A 49 -4.13 -4.09 -5.26
C ARG A 49 -4.52 -5.14 -6.30
N TYR A 50 -3.64 -6.11 -6.54
CA TYR A 50 -3.92 -7.22 -7.44
C TYR A 50 -5.12 -8.05 -6.99
N LEU A 51 -5.22 -8.37 -5.70
CA LEU A 51 -6.36 -9.14 -5.18
C LEU A 51 -7.70 -8.40 -5.33
N LEU A 52 -7.68 -7.07 -5.22
CA LEU A 52 -8.88 -6.23 -5.34
C LEU A 52 -9.34 -6.02 -6.79
N ALA A 53 -8.41 -5.68 -7.68
CA ALA A 53 -8.70 -5.31 -9.07
C ALA A 53 -8.55 -6.48 -10.06
N GLY A 54 -7.94 -7.59 -9.64
CA GLY A 54 -7.57 -8.69 -10.53
C GLY A 54 -6.61 -8.27 -11.64
N HIS A 55 -6.76 -8.88 -12.82
CA HIS A 55 -5.86 -8.74 -13.98
C HIS A 55 -5.99 -7.41 -14.72
N THR A 56 -6.93 -6.55 -14.34
CA THR A 56 -7.24 -5.31 -15.07
C THR A 56 -6.14 -4.25 -14.96
N ILE A 57 -5.32 -4.36 -13.92
CA ILE A 57 -4.36 -3.33 -13.52
C ILE A 57 -2.99 -3.92 -13.22
N ILE A 58 -2.95 -5.03 -12.46
CA ILE A 58 -1.74 -5.80 -12.17
C ILE A 58 -1.96 -7.21 -12.71
N THR A 59 -1.04 -7.73 -13.50
CA THR A 59 -1.13 -9.11 -14.02
C THR A 59 -0.35 -10.09 -13.12
N PRO A 60 -0.65 -11.40 -13.17
CA PRO A 60 0.14 -12.40 -12.45
C PRO A 60 1.63 -12.35 -12.80
N ALA A 61 1.97 -12.15 -14.08
CA ALA A 61 3.36 -12.01 -14.52
C ALA A 61 4.05 -10.81 -13.83
N MET A 62 3.35 -9.69 -13.69
CA MET A 62 3.90 -8.53 -12.98
C MET A 62 4.20 -8.85 -11.51
N LEU A 63 3.38 -9.68 -10.85
CA LEU A 63 3.69 -10.10 -9.48
C LEU A 63 5.01 -10.87 -9.42
N LEU A 64 5.30 -11.71 -10.40
CA LEU A 64 6.54 -12.49 -10.44
C LEU A 64 7.75 -11.62 -10.81
N ASP A 65 7.60 -10.78 -11.83
CA ASP A 65 8.70 -10.05 -12.47
C ASP A 65 9.03 -8.70 -11.80
N THR A 66 8.12 -8.16 -10.99
CA THR A 66 8.32 -6.87 -10.31
C THR A 66 8.56 -7.06 -8.82
N ILE A 67 9.67 -6.51 -8.32
CA ILE A 67 10.09 -6.62 -6.92
C ILE A 67 10.36 -5.25 -6.30
N GLY A 68 9.89 -5.05 -5.08
CA GLY A 68 10.20 -3.89 -4.25
C GLY A 68 10.04 -2.54 -4.96
N GLN A 69 11.09 -1.72 -4.97
CA GLN A 69 11.00 -0.36 -5.52
C GLN A 69 10.68 -0.32 -7.02
N ASN A 70 10.82 -1.43 -7.76
CA ASN A 70 10.45 -1.50 -9.17
C ASN A 70 8.93 -1.37 -9.39
N TRP A 71 8.12 -1.42 -8.33
CA TRP A 71 6.70 -1.06 -8.39
C TRP A 71 6.44 0.45 -8.50
N ARG A 72 7.40 1.31 -8.16
CA ARG A 72 7.20 2.78 -8.16
C ARG A 72 6.66 3.32 -9.48
N PRO A 73 7.18 2.95 -10.67
CA PRO A 73 6.64 3.42 -11.94
C PRO A 73 5.23 2.90 -12.21
N ARG A 74 4.89 1.70 -11.70
CA ARG A 74 3.57 1.09 -11.89
C ARG A 74 2.51 1.79 -11.06
N PHE A 75 2.77 2.01 -9.76
CA PHE A 75 1.86 2.77 -8.90
C PHE A 75 1.68 4.22 -9.36
N ASN A 76 2.66 4.76 -10.09
CA ASN A 76 2.59 6.08 -10.69
C ASN A 76 2.20 7.17 -9.67
N PHE A 77 2.78 7.11 -8.47
CA PHE A 77 2.48 8.04 -7.38
C PHE A 77 2.72 9.51 -7.78
N ALA A 78 3.69 9.78 -8.64
CA ALA A 78 4.01 11.13 -9.11
C ALA A 78 2.88 11.76 -9.95
N ALA A 79 2.09 10.95 -10.66
CA ALA A 79 0.88 11.41 -11.36
C ALA A 79 -0.38 11.25 -10.49
N GLY A 80 -0.22 10.76 -9.26
CA GLY A 80 -1.28 10.59 -8.28
C GLY A 80 -1.81 11.93 -7.76
N THR A 81 -2.89 11.86 -6.99
CA THR A 81 -3.43 13.05 -6.31
C THR A 81 -2.74 13.18 -4.95
N PRO A 82 -2.10 14.32 -4.62
CA PRO A 82 -1.61 14.57 -3.28
C PRO A 82 -2.77 14.51 -2.28
N TRP A 83 -2.58 13.79 -1.17
CA TRP A 83 -3.56 13.78 -0.10
C TRP A 83 -3.48 15.08 0.69
N ASP A 84 -4.63 15.69 0.95
CA ASP A 84 -4.75 16.98 1.62
C ASP A 84 -4.65 16.89 3.15
N GLY A 85 -4.67 15.67 3.71
CA GLY A 85 -4.65 15.41 5.15
C GLY A 85 -6.04 15.34 5.79
N GLN A 86 -7.11 15.51 5.02
CA GLN A 86 -8.48 15.65 5.51
C GLN A 86 -9.47 14.75 4.76
N SER A 87 -9.39 14.73 3.44
CA SER A 87 -10.28 13.98 2.58
C SER A 87 -10.19 12.48 2.86
N SER A 88 -11.32 11.79 2.83
CA SER A 88 -11.36 10.34 2.96
C SER A 88 -10.66 9.67 1.79
N ILE A 89 -9.70 8.79 2.07
CA ILE A 89 -9.02 7.96 1.09
C ILE A 89 -9.88 6.72 0.84
N PRO A 90 -10.22 6.38 -0.41
CA PRO A 90 -10.94 5.15 -0.72
C PRO A 90 -10.20 3.90 -0.21
N ALA A 91 -10.95 2.90 0.24
CA ALA A 91 -10.37 1.63 0.66
C ALA A 91 -9.72 0.92 -0.54
N GLY A 92 -8.59 0.28 -0.29
CA GLY A 92 -7.79 -0.39 -1.31
C GLY A 92 -6.84 0.52 -2.07
N THR A 93 -6.94 1.85 -1.97
CA THR A 93 -6.00 2.77 -2.65
C THR A 93 -4.58 2.54 -2.19
N ALA A 94 -3.63 2.40 -3.13
CA ALA A 94 -2.22 2.41 -2.80
C ALA A 94 -1.77 3.83 -2.45
N VAL A 95 -1.09 3.99 -1.31
CA VAL A 95 -0.64 5.27 -0.76
C VAL A 95 0.88 5.29 -0.76
N GLY A 96 1.47 6.29 -1.41
CA GLY A 96 2.92 6.47 -1.48
C GLY A 96 3.38 7.64 -0.62
N PHE A 97 4.51 7.49 0.06
CA PHE A 97 5.11 8.54 0.89
C PHE A 97 6.42 8.98 0.27
N SER A 98 6.56 10.28 -0.01
CA SER A 98 7.76 10.82 -0.63
C SER A 98 8.48 11.86 0.22
N ARG A 99 9.80 11.89 0.09
CA ARG A 99 10.70 12.88 0.70
C ARG A 99 11.62 13.40 -0.40
N GLY A 100 11.69 14.72 -0.58
CA GLY A 100 12.49 15.32 -1.66
C GLY A 100 12.13 14.79 -3.05
N GLY A 101 10.85 14.52 -3.32
CA GLY A 101 10.37 13.98 -4.59
C GLY A 101 10.53 12.46 -4.78
N SER A 102 11.25 11.76 -3.90
CA SER A 102 11.42 10.31 -3.99
C SER A 102 10.47 9.57 -3.05
N VAL A 103 9.64 8.69 -3.62
CA VAL A 103 8.78 7.78 -2.83
C VAL A 103 9.67 6.75 -2.14
N PHE A 104 9.60 6.67 -0.82
CA PHE A 104 10.41 5.76 0.00
C PHE A 104 9.59 4.66 0.68
N HIS A 105 8.27 4.81 0.77
CA HIS A 105 7.39 3.84 1.39
C HIS A 105 6.04 3.77 0.65
N ALA A 106 5.39 2.61 0.71
CA ALA A 106 4.06 2.38 0.16
C ALA A 106 3.18 1.62 1.16
N ALA A 107 1.90 1.92 1.17
CA ALA A 107 0.90 1.30 2.04
C ALA A 107 -0.42 1.13 1.30
N ILE A 108 -1.38 0.46 1.92
CA ILE A 108 -2.75 0.34 1.41
C ILE A 108 -3.72 1.05 2.35
N SER A 109 -4.54 1.92 1.79
CA SER A 109 -5.68 2.51 2.50
C SER A 109 -6.71 1.44 2.84
N VAL A 110 -7.21 1.46 4.06
CA VAL A 110 -8.34 0.64 4.50
C VAL A 110 -9.64 1.46 4.59
N GLY A 111 -9.62 2.68 4.02
CA GLY A 111 -10.72 3.64 4.05
C GLY A 111 -10.54 4.76 5.08
N GLY A 112 -11.06 5.94 4.78
CA GLY A 112 -10.90 7.12 5.64
C GLY A 112 -9.46 7.63 5.58
N SER A 113 -8.84 7.86 6.73
CA SER A 113 -7.42 8.24 6.84
C SER A 113 -6.52 7.06 7.22
N ARG A 114 -7.03 5.83 7.24
CA ARG A 114 -6.33 4.67 7.80
C ARG A 114 -5.61 3.86 6.73
N ILE A 115 -4.42 3.38 7.07
CA ILE A 115 -3.60 2.56 6.19
C ILE A 115 -3.05 1.32 6.89
N ARG A 116 -2.59 0.33 6.12
CA ARG A 116 -1.76 -0.80 6.56
C ARG A 116 -0.46 -0.87 5.77
N GLY A 117 0.62 -1.18 6.47
CA GLY A 117 1.98 -1.29 5.93
C GLY A 117 2.90 -2.06 6.90
N ILE A 118 4.03 -2.56 6.41
CA ILE A 118 4.90 -3.50 7.16
C ILE A 118 6.24 -2.93 7.62
N ASN A 119 6.77 -1.87 6.98
CA ASN A 119 8.14 -1.40 7.23
C ASN A 119 8.30 0.13 7.15
N GLY A 120 7.23 0.88 7.41
CA GLY A 120 7.16 2.34 7.32
C GLY A 120 7.28 3.09 8.66
N GLY A 121 7.71 2.43 9.74
CA GLY A 121 7.80 3.09 11.05
C GLY A 121 6.41 3.53 11.53
N ARG A 122 6.26 4.83 11.81
CA ARG A 122 4.96 5.44 12.15
C ARG A 122 3.94 5.45 10.99
N LEU A 123 4.33 5.03 9.79
CA LEU A 123 3.46 4.82 8.62
C LEU A 123 3.00 3.36 8.49
N GLY A 124 3.25 2.54 9.51
CA GLY A 124 2.90 1.12 9.56
C GLY A 124 4.15 0.25 9.62
N SER A 125 4.36 -0.44 10.75
CA SER A 125 5.53 -1.31 11.01
C SER A 125 5.14 -2.78 11.16
N GLY A 126 3.97 -3.15 10.65
CA GLY A 126 3.38 -4.47 10.80
C GLY A 126 1.97 -4.42 10.24
N TRP A 127 1.62 -5.42 9.44
CA TRP A 127 0.39 -5.37 8.66
C TRP A 127 -0.87 -5.37 9.53
N MET A 128 -0.81 -6.08 10.65
CA MET A 128 -1.94 -6.37 11.54
C MET A 128 -2.54 -5.15 12.23
N TYR A 129 -1.83 -4.02 12.31
CA TYR A 129 -2.34 -2.81 12.94
C TYR A 129 -2.42 -1.66 11.94
N ALA A 130 -3.64 -1.16 11.73
CA ALA A 130 -3.85 0.00 10.89
C ALA A 130 -3.36 1.28 11.59
N VAL A 131 -2.76 2.17 10.82
CA VAL A 131 -2.32 3.50 11.26
C VAL A 131 -3.30 4.54 10.74
N ASP A 132 -3.74 5.44 11.61
CA ASP A 132 -4.51 6.62 11.21
C ASP A 132 -3.57 7.78 10.84
N LEU A 133 -3.48 8.09 9.55
CA LEU A 133 -2.59 9.13 9.02
C LEU A 133 -2.95 10.51 9.53
N ALA A 134 -4.24 10.83 9.71
CA ALA A 134 -4.66 12.15 10.17
C ALA A 134 -4.18 12.42 11.61
N ARG A 135 -3.96 11.37 12.40
CA ARG A 135 -3.35 11.45 13.74
C ARG A 135 -1.83 11.35 13.71
N ALA A 136 -1.29 10.52 12.83
CA ALA A 136 0.13 10.22 12.80
C ALA A 136 0.97 11.32 12.14
N LEU A 137 0.37 12.09 11.22
CA LEU A 137 1.04 13.07 10.38
C LEU A 137 0.50 14.49 10.63
N PRO A 138 1.17 15.29 11.48
CA PRO A 138 0.89 16.71 11.58
C PRO A 138 1.10 17.39 10.23
N ARG A 139 0.12 18.17 9.80
CA ARG A 139 0.18 18.93 8.55
C ARG A 139 0.91 20.25 8.76
N ASN A 140 1.75 20.61 7.80
CA ASN A 140 2.48 21.86 7.75
C ASN A 140 1.70 22.90 6.93
N ASP A 141 2.03 24.18 7.10
CA ASP A 141 1.37 25.29 6.38
C ASP A 141 1.59 25.23 4.87
N ASP A 142 2.73 24.67 4.43
CA ASP A 142 3.06 24.46 3.02
C ASP A 142 2.33 23.26 2.37
N GLY A 143 1.46 22.59 3.13
CA GLY A 143 0.69 21.43 2.68
C GLY A 143 1.44 20.10 2.73
N THR A 144 2.69 20.08 3.20
CA THR A 144 3.43 18.85 3.50
C THR A 144 3.07 18.30 4.88
N PHE A 145 3.65 17.15 5.25
CA PHE A 145 3.45 16.52 6.55
C PHE A 145 4.77 16.36 7.29
N SER A 146 4.77 16.65 8.59
CA SER A 146 5.92 16.42 9.46
C SER A 146 6.08 14.94 9.80
N TYR A 147 7.23 14.36 9.45
CA TYR A 147 7.58 12.96 9.72
C TYR A 147 9.09 12.82 9.89
N ASP A 148 9.54 12.21 11.00
CA ASP A 148 10.95 11.98 11.31
C ASP A 148 11.87 13.20 11.11
N ARG A 149 11.48 14.34 11.70
CA ARG A 149 12.22 15.61 11.65
C ARG A 149 12.39 16.19 10.24
N THR A 150 11.56 15.79 9.29
CA THR A 150 11.51 16.34 7.94
C THR A 150 10.08 16.44 7.42
N SER A 151 9.90 17.11 6.30
CA SER A 151 8.64 17.14 5.56
C SER A 151 8.55 15.99 4.56
N ILE A 152 7.35 15.41 4.43
CA ILE A 152 7.00 14.41 3.42
C ILE A 152 5.71 14.82 2.70
N GLN A 153 5.48 14.24 1.52
CA GLN A 153 4.21 14.29 0.81
C GLN A 153 3.56 12.90 0.79
N VAL A 154 2.23 12.89 0.78
CA VAL A 154 1.43 11.66 0.69
C VAL A 154 0.70 11.66 -0.65
N HIS A 155 0.84 10.59 -1.42
CA HIS A 155 0.33 10.46 -2.78
C HIS A 155 -0.66 9.33 -2.88
N LEU A 156 -1.83 9.59 -3.47
CA LEU A 156 -2.83 8.58 -3.76
C LEU A 156 -2.62 8.06 -5.17
N SER A 157 -2.27 6.78 -5.26
CA SER A 157 -2.11 6.06 -6.53
C SER A 157 -3.40 6.13 -7.36
N ARG A 158 -3.25 6.37 -8.66
CA ARG A 158 -4.33 6.22 -9.65
C ARG A 158 -4.40 4.81 -10.23
N LEU A 159 -3.38 3.99 -9.96
CA LEU A 159 -3.39 2.56 -10.20
C LEU A 159 -4.36 1.86 -9.26
#